data_AF-A0A940HZC0-F1
#
_entry.id   AF-A0A940HZC0-F1
#
_cell.length_a   1.000
_cell.length_b   1.000
_cell.length_c   1.000
_cell.angle_alpha   90.00
_cell.angle_beta   90.00
_cell.angle_gamma   90.00
#
_symmetry.space_group_name_H-M   'P 1'
#
loop_
_entity.id
_entity.type
_entity.pdbx_description
1 polymer ?
#
loop_
_entity_poly.entity_id
_entity_poly.type
_entity_poly.pdbx_seq_one_letter_code
_entity_poly.pdbx_strand_id
1 'polypeptide(L)'
;MKRINIDTGKEYLRGDKPTKEDLPKKKGKIFYIYRPHNKILSNGYFGEEWVTEKKLKLIKEKHKERTKRKGIKEKNPKTGKIWERGQICKSRGYFWEYQRQVRNDGTFQTTFYKTFKKYHEHRIKTIFMKRRIYARENKLPFNISAKYLIEIFPKDFKCPVLGIEMKWTQLRNGQNNPSLDRKKPEKGYVKGNAVWISYRANQIKNDSTIEELEKILNYSKKI
;
A
#
# COMPACT_ATOMS: atom_id res chain seq x y z
N MET A 1 16.79 16.05 -11.71
CA MET A 1 16.91 16.57 -10.32
C MET A 1 15.87 17.64 -10.07
N LYS A 2 15.40 17.81 -8.83
CA LYS A 2 14.51 18.92 -8.49
C LYS A 2 15.36 20.17 -8.24
N ARG A 3 14.87 21.34 -8.65
CA ARG A 3 15.57 22.60 -8.43
C ARG A 3 15.46 23.03 -6.97
N ILE A 4 16.54 23.57 -6.42
CA ILE A 4 16.59 24.10 -5.06
C ILE A 4 16.10 25.55 -5.07
N ASN A 5 15.23 25.87 -4.12
CA ASN A 5 14.82 27.23 -3.82
C ASN A 5 15.97 27.94 -3.09
N ILE A 6 16.58 28.93 -3.74
CA ILE A 6 17.75 29.64 -3.23
C ILE A 6 17.49 30.37 -1.91
N ASP A 7 16.26 30.82 -1.67
CA ASP A 7 15.88 31.54 -0.45
C ASP A 7 15.79 30.60 0.77
N THR A 8 15.53 29.30 0.56
CA THR A 8 15.34 28.32 1.64
C THR A 8 16.41 27.24 1.71
N GLY A 9 17.25 27.11 0.68
CA GLY A 9 18.22 26.03 0.52
C GLY A 9 17.60 24.63 0.34
N LYS A 10 16.28 24.55 0.12
CA LYS A 10 15.51 23.28 0.01
C LYS A 10 14.82 23.18 -1.34
N GLU A 11 14.38 21.98 -1.71
CA GLU A 11 13.50 21.80 -2.88
C GLU A 11 12.23 22.67 -2.74
N TYR A 12 11.72 23.20 -3.85
CA TYR A 12 10.46 23.92 -3.82
C TYR A 12 9.32 23.05 -3.30
N LEU A 13 8.56 23.60 -2.37
CA LEU A 13 7.35 23.01 -1.83
C LEU A 13 6.13 23.70 -2.39
N ARG A 14 5.02 22.96 -2.44
CA ARG A 14 3.75 23.47 -2.97
C ARG A 14 3.30 24.68 -2.14
N GLY A 15 3.18 25.84 -2.79
CA GLY A 15 2.84 27.11 -2.16
C GLY A 15 4.00 28.11 -2.11
N ASP A 16 5.23 27.68 -2.38
CA ASP A 16 6.40 28.57 -2.39
C ASP A 16 6.25 29.69 -3.42
N LYS A 17 6.78 30.86 -3.07
CA LYS A 17 6.82 32.03 -3.96
C LYS A 17 8.03 31.96 -4.90
N PRO A 18 7.99 32.64 -6.06
CA PRO A 18 9.13 32.73 -6.97
C PRO A 18 10.29 33.47 -6.31
N THR A 19 11.52 32.99 -6.52
CA THR A 19 12.74 33.65 -6.08
C THR A 19 13.11 34.80 -7.04
N LYS A 20 14.19 35.53 -6.75
CA LYS A 20 14.70 36.57 -7.66
C LYS A 20 15.01 36.04 -9.07
N GLU A 21 15.56 34.83 -9.18
CA GLU A 21 15.89 34.18 -10.46
C GLU A 21 14.66 33.77 -11.27
N ASP A 22 13.53 33.56 -10.60
CA ASP A 22 12.29 33.16 -11.23
C ASP A 22 11.52 34.33 -11.88
N LEU A 23 11.89 35.56 -11.53
CA LEU A 23 11.26 36.78 -12.01
C LEU A 23 11.93 37.29 -13.29
N PRO A 24 11.18 37.97 -14.17
CA PRO A 24 9.76 38.31 -14.07
C PRO A 24 8.81 37.19 -14.50
N LYS A 25 9.32 36.11 -15.09
CA LYS A 25 8.54 35.05 -15.77
C LYS A 25 7.47 34.40 -14.89
N LYS A 26 7.73 34.29 -13.58
CA LYS A 26 6.82 33.65 -12.60
C LYS A 26 6.12 34.65 -11.68
N LYS A 27 6.16 35.96 -11.99
CA LYS A 27 5.49 37.01 -11.20
C LYS A 27 4.00 36.68 -11.00
N GLY A 28 3.52 36.84 -9.76
CA GLY A 28 2.12 36.57 -9.38
C GLY A 28 1.71 35.09 -9.38
N LYS A 29 2.67 34.16 -9.48
CA LYS A 29 2.44 32.72 -9.39
C LYS A 29 3.07 32.15 -8.12
N ILE A 30 2.68 30.93 -7.79
CA ILE A 30 3.23 30.11 -6.71
C ILE A 30 3.55 28.73 -7.24
N PHE A 31 4.56 28.10 -6.64
CA PHE A 31 5.00 26.77 -7.02
C PHE A 31 3.88 25.78 -6.73
N TYR A 32 3.49 25.00 -7.74
CA TYR A 32 2.42 24.02 -7.60
C TYR A 32 2.96 22.61 -7.43
N ILE A 33 3.77 22.15 -8.39
CA ILE A 33 4.33 20.80 -8.39
C ILE A 33 5.49 20.69 -9.39
N TYR A 34 6.39 19.75 -9.15
CA TYR A 34 7.26 19.21 -10.20
C TYR A 34 6.46 18.28 -11.11
N ARG A 35 6.62 18.46 -12.43
CA ARG A 35 6.02 17.58 -13.43
C ARG A 35 6.61 16.16 -13.31
N PRO A 36 5.88 15.12 -13.75
CA PRO A 36 6.33 13.73 -13.58
C PRO A 36 7.65 13.44 -14.31
N HIS A 37 8.35 12.37 -13.91
CA HIS A 37 9.68 11.99 -14.41
C HIS A 37 9.79 11.82 -15.94
N ASN A 38 8.69 11.52 -16.63
CA ASN A 38 8.69 11.47 -18.10
C ASN A 38 8.69 12.86 -18.78
N LYS A 39 8.77 13.93 -17.98
CA LYS A 39 8.88 15.34 -18.43
C LYS A 39 10.12 16.02 -17.85
N ILE A 40 11.21 15.28 -17.71
CA ILE A 40 12.53 15.86 -17.40
C ILE A 40 12.97 16.73 -18.57
N LEU A 41 13.46 17.92 -18.26
CA LEU A 41 13.98 18.89 -19.23
C LEU A 41 15.36 18.46 -19.71
N SER A 42 15.81 18.99 -20.84
CA SER A 42 17.14 18.70 -21.41
C SER A 42 18.30 18.99 -20.45
N ASN A 43 18.13 19.95 -19.55
CA ASN A 43 19.09 20.29 -18.50
C ASN A 43 19.09 19.33 -17.30
N GLY A 44 18.36 18.21 -17.38
CA GLY A 44 18.28 17.19 -16.33
C GLY A 44 17.37 17.55 -15.16
N TYR A 45 16.71 18.71 -15.15
CA TYR A 45 15.76 19.09 -14.09
C TYR A 45 14.33 18.63 -14.39
N PHE A 46 13.52 18.45 -13.35
CA PHE A 46 12.07 18.28 -13.53
C PHE A 46 11.48 19.58 -14.06
N GLY A 47 10.60 19.49 -15.05
CA GLY A 47 9.73 20.61 -15.39
C GLY A 47 8.89 21.05 -14.19
N GLU A 48 8.60 22.33 -14.08
CA GLU A 48 7.84 22.90 -12.96
C GLU A 48 6.46 23.38 -13.43
N GLU A 49 5.44 23.24 -12.59
CA GLU A 49 4.17 23.93 -12.77
C GLU A 49 4.01 25.02 -11.72
N TRP A 50 3.69 26.22 -12.20
CA TRP A 50 3.44 27.41 -11.40
C TRP A 50 2.06 27.94 -11.71
N VAL A 51 1.26 28.21 -10.68
CA VAL A 51 -0.14 28.61 -10.81
C VAL A 51 -0.39 29.92 -10.08
N THR A 52 -1.41 30.66 -10.47
CA THR A 52 -1.86 31.82 -9.69
C THR A 52 -2.54 31.38 -8.39
N GLU A 53 -2.58 32.25 -7.39
CA GLU A 53 -3.32 31.97 -6.15
C GLU A 53 -4.80 31.65 -6.42
N LYS A 54 -5.43 32.39 -7.35
CA LYS A 54 -6.81 32.14 -7.79
C LYS A 54 -6.99 30.71 -8.31
N LYS A 55 -6.07 30.25 -9.18
CA LYS A 55 -6.09 28.87 -9.70
C LYS A 55 -5.86 27.85 -8.60
N LEU A 56 -4.96 28.11 -7.64
CA LEU A 56 -4.75 27.20 -6.50
C LEU A 56 -5.99 27.09 -5.62
N LYS A 57 -6.65 28.21 -5.29
CA LYS A 57 -7.91 28.23 -4.53
C LYS A 57 -8.99 27.40 -5.23
N LEU A 58 -9.19 27.60 -6.54
CA LEU A 58 -10.14 26.83 -7.34
C LEU A 58 -9.84 25.32 -7.34
N ILE A 59 -8.57 24.93 -7.44
CA ILE A 59 -8.16 23.52 -7.37
C ILE A 59 -8.50 22.92 -5.99
N LYS A 60 -8.22 23.65 -4.91
CA LYS A 60 -8.54 23.22 -3.54
C LYS A 60 -10.04 23.08 -3.32
N GLU A 61 -10.83 24.03 -3.79
CA GLU A 61 -12.30 24.00 -3.72
C GLU A 61 -12.87 22.81 -4.49
N LYS A 62 -12.48 22.63 -5.75
CA LYS A 62 -12.90 21.46 -6.56
C LYS A 62 -12.53 20.14 -5.89
N HIS A 63 -11.35 20.07 -5.28
CA HIS A 63 -10.94 18.88 -4.53
C HIS A 63 -11.84 18.65 -3.31
N LYS A 64 -12.09 19.70 -2.50
CA LYS A 64 -12.96 19.66 -1.31
C LYS A 64 -14.37 19.19 -1.67
N GLU A 65 -14.96 19.78 -2.71
CA GLU A 65 -16.29 19.40 -3.20
C GLU A 65 -16.32 17.94 -3.66
N ARG A 66 -15.29 17.48 -4.39
CA ARG A 66 -15.21 16.07 -4.79
C ARG A 66 -15.08 15.12 -3.60
N THR A 67 -14.33 15.48 -2.57
CA THR A 67 -14.15 14.64 -1.37
C THR A 67 -15.37 14.57 -0.47
N LYS A 68 -16.29 15.55 -0.54
CA LYS A 68 -17.56 15.54 0.20
C LYS A 68 -18.62 14.63 -0.41
N ARG A 69 -18.47 14.24 -1.69
CA ARG A 69 -19.46 13.41 -2.39
C ARG A 69 -19.65 12.09 -1.66
N LYS A 70 -20.91 11.72 -1.39
CA LYS A 70 -21.30 10.40 -0.92
C LYS A 70 -21.61 9.53 -2.13
N GLY A 71 -20.81 8.49 -2.35
CA GLY A 71 -20.98 7.60 -3.50
C GLY A 71 -21.88 6.40 -3.18
N ILE A 72 -22.56 5.90 -4.20
CA ILE A 72 -23.32 4.64 -4.13
C ILE A 72 -22.39 3.49 -4.56
N LYS A 73 -22.34 2.42 -3.75
CA LYS A 73 -21.58 1.21 -4.06
C LYS A 73 -22.42 0.25 -4.89
N GLU A 74 -21.88 -0.18 -6.03
CA GLU A 74 -22.43 -1.28 -6.82
C GLU A 74 -22.59 -2.54 -5.96
N LYS A 75 -23.73 -3.23 -6.06
CA LYS A 75 -23.99 -4.50 -5.37
C LYS A 75 -23.51 -5.68 -6.22
N ASN A 76 -23.05 -6.74 -5.58
CA ASN A 76 -22.79 -8.02 -6.22
C ASN A 76 -24.13 -8.61 -6.68
N PRO A 77 -24.33 -8.83 -7.99
CA PRO A 77 -25.62 -9.26 -8.53
C PRO A 77 -26.03 -10.65 -8.05
N LYS A 78 -25.08 -11.49 -7.60
CA LYS A 78 -25.40 -12.83 -7.07
C LYS A 78 -25.91 -12.81 -5.64
N THR A 79 -25.45 -11.86 -4.83
CA THR A 79 -25.73 -11.85 -3.38
C THR A 79 -26.65 -10.70 -2.97
N GLY A 80 -26.85 -9.70 -3.83
CA GLY A 80 -27.56 -8.46 -3.51
C GLY A 80 -26.83 -7.55 -2.50
N LYS A 81 -25.68 -7.99 -1.96
CA LYS A 81 -24.86 -7.25 -0.99
C LYS A 81 -23.76 -6.49 -1.69
N ILE A 82 -23.10 -5.55 -1.00
CA ILE A 82 -21.90 -4.90 -1.55
C ILE A 82 -20.79 -5.94 -1.80
N TRP A 83 -19.96 -5.69 -2.80
CA TRP A 83 -18.83 -6.54 -3.12
C TRP A 83 -17.82 -6.59 -1.96
N GLU A 84 -17.39 -7.81 -1.64
CA GLU A 84 -16.30 -8.06 -0.71
C GLU A 84 -15.04 -8.49 -1.46
N ARG A 85 -13.88 -7.99 -1.03
CA ARG A 85 -12.61 -8.24 -1.72
C ARG A 85 -12.32 -9.74 -1.79
N GLY A 86 -11.96 -10.21 -2.97
CA GLY A 86 -11.77 -11.63 -3.29
C GLY A 86 -12.99 -12.33 -3.87
N GLN A 87 -14.20 -11.76 -3.76
CA GLN A 87 -15.38 -12.32 -4.44
C GLN A 87 -15.20 -12.30 -5.96
N ILE A 88 -15.77 -13.31 -6.63
CA ILE A 88 -15.57 -13.54 -8.06
C ILE A 88 -16.77 -13.06 -8.87
N CYS A 89 -16.50 -12.17 -9.81
CA CYS A 89 -17.38 -11.80 -10.91
C CYS A 89 -16.97 -12.59 -12.16
N LYS A 90 -17.87 -13.36 -12.78
CA LYS A 90 -17.55 -14.20 -13.96
C LYS A 90 -16.89 -13.39 -15.10
N SER A 91 -17.37 -12.17 -15.36
CA SER A 91 -16.84 -11.31 -16.42
C SER A 91 -15.57 -10.55 -16.01
N ARG A 92 -15.52 -9.99 -14.79
CA ARG A 92 -14.46 -9.07 -14.35
C ARG A 92 -13.31 -9.73 -13.57
N GLY A 93 -13.54 -10.90 -12.98
CA GLY A 93 -12.58 -11.63 -12.14
C GLY A 93 -12.76 -11.35 -10.64
N TYR A 94 -11.66 -11.23 -9.91
CA TYR A 94 -11.61 -11.08 -8.46
C TYR A 94 -11.78 -9.63 -8.05
N PHE A 95 -12.82 -9.32 -7.27
CA PHE A 95 -13.05 -7.98 -6.76
C PHE A 95 -11.89 -7.54 -5.84
N TRP A 96 -11.38 -6.34 -6.08
CA TRP A 96 -10.32 -5.75 -5.28
C TRP A 96 -10.88 -4.71 -4.31
N GLU A 97 -11.46 -3.63 -4.82
CA GLU A 97 -12.03 -2.57 -3.99
C GLU A 97 -12.92 -1.61 -4.77
N TYR A 98 -13.67 -0.81 -4.02
CA TYR A 98 -14.24 0.44 -4.50
C TYR A 98 -13.15 1.52 -4.44
N GLN A 99 -12.93 2.24 -5.53
CA GLN A 99 -12.03 3.37 -5.55
C GLN A 99 -12.54 4.48 -4.63
N ARG A 100 -11.62 5.31 -4.13
CA ARG A 100 -11.95 6.36 -3.16
C ARG A 100 -12.76 7.51 -3.75
N GLN A 101 -12.62 7.77 -5.05
CA GLN A 101 -13.25 8.91 -5.70
C GLN A 101 -14.62 8.52 -6.24
N VAL A 102 -15.62 9.33 -5.91
CA VAL A 102 -16.97 9.20 -6.47
C VAL A 102 -16.97 9.79 -7.88
N ARG A 103 -17.51 9.04 -8.83
CA ARG A 103 -17.71 9.46 -10.22
C ARG A 103 -18.73 10.59 -10.31
N ASN A 104 -18.87 11.17 -11.51
CA ASN A 104 -19.85 12.22 -11.74
C ASN A 104 -21.30 11.71 -11.68
N ASP A 105 -21.51 10.42 -11.98
CA ASP A 105 -22.81 9.73 -11.85
C ASP A 105 -23.19 9.37 -10.40
N GLY A 106 -22.38 9.78 -9.41
CA GLY A 106 -22.63 9.48 -7.99
C GLY A 106 -22.23 8.07 -7.55
N THR A 107 -21.61 7.25 -8.41
CA THR A 107 -21.20 5.87 -8.06
C THR A 107 -19.71 5.77 -7.73
N PHE A 108 -19.34 4.73 -6.98
CA PHE A 108 -17.94 4.34 -6.83
C PHE A 108 -17.49 3.43 -7.98
N GLN A 109 -16.33 3.73 -8.57
CA GLN A 109 -15.68 2.80 -9.48
C GLN A 109 -15.21 1.55 -8.73
N THR A 110 -15.45 0.38 -9.30
CA THR A 110 -14.94 -0.89 -8.80
C THR A 110 -13.64 -1.27 -9.52
N THR A 111 -12.75 -1.95 -8.81
CA THR A 111 -11.50 -2.51 -9.37
C THR A 111 -11.56 -4.03 -9.25
N PHE A 112 -11.17 -4.73 -10.32
CA PHE A 112 -11.10 -6.19 -10.37
C PHE A 112 -9.76 -6.65 -10.95
N TYR A 113 -9.32 -7.83 -10.52
CA TYR A 113 -8.21 -8.55 -11.14
C TYR A 113 -8.73 -9.73 -11.92
N LYS A 114 -8.40 -9.78 -13.22
CA LYS A 114 -8.94 -10.80 -14.14
C LYS A 114 -8.67 -12.24 -13.70
N THR A 115 -7.50 -12.49 -13.08
CA THR A 115 -7.07 -13.84 -12.68
C THR A 115 -6.69 -13.88 -11.20
N PHE A 116 -6.76 -15.09 -10.62
CA PHE A 116 -6.32 -15.31 -9.23
C PHE A 116 -4.84 -14.94 -9.04
N LYS A 117 -3.98 -15.27 -10.02
CA LYS A 117 -2.56 -14.91 -10.00
C LYS A 117 -2.36 -13.40 -9.82
N LYS A 118 -3.03 -12.56 -10.62
CA LYS A 118 -2.91 -11.09 -10.49
C LYS A 118 -3.46 -10.59 -9.15
N TYR A 119 -4.58 -11.16 -8.69
CA TYR A 119 -5.14 -10.84 -7.38
C TYR A 119 -4.16 -11.18 -6.24
N HIS A 120 -3.59 -12.39 -6.26
CA HIS A 120 -2.65 -12.90 -5.28
C HIS A 120 -1.36 -12.07 -5.24
N GLU A 121 -0.74 -11.81 -6.40
CA GLU A 121 0.44 -10.95 -6.50
C GLU A 121 0.15 -9.54 -5.97
N HIS A 122 -1.04 -9.01 -6.22
CA HIS A 122 -1.42 -7.70 -5.71
C HIS A 122 -1.64 -7.71 -4.18
N ARG A 123 -2.21 -8.77 -3.61
CA ARG A 123 -2.27 -8.97 -2.13
C ARG A 123 -0.86 -8.94 -1.54
N ILE A 124 0.08 -9.69 -2.11
CA ILE A 124 1.49 -9.69 -1.67
C ILE A 124 2.12 -8.29 -1.78
N LYS A 125 1.91 -7.59 -2.89
CA LYS A 125 2.38 -6.20 -3.07
C LYS A 125 1.84 -5.26 -2.00
N THR A 126 0.57 -5.38 -1.60
CA THR A 126 0.06 -4.54 -0.50
C THR A 126 0.74 -4.81 0.84
N ILE A 127 1.06 -6.08 1.13
CA ILE A 127 1.78 -6.46 2.34
C ILE A 127 3.21 -5.93 2.28
N PHE A 128 3.90 -6.10 1.16
CA PHE A 128 5.23 -5.52 0.91
C PHE A 128 5.26 -4.03 1.22
N MET A 129 4.32 -3.26 0.67
CA MET A 129 4.26 -1.80 0.86
C MET A 129 4.05 -1.42 2.32
N LYS A 130 3.14 -2.11 3.02
CA LYS A 130 2.90 -1.89 4.45
C LYS A 130 4.14 -2.19 5.29
N ARG A 131 4.82 -3.30 5.00
CA ARG A 131 6.02 -3.73 5.74
C ARG A 131 7.23 -2.85 5.48
N ARG A 132 7.34 -2.30 4.28
CA ARG A 132 8.36 -1.29 3.94
C ARG A 132 8.18 0.00 4.74
N ILE A 133 6.95 0.49 4.88
CA ILE A 133 6.64 1.65 5.71
C ILE A 133 6.96 1.36 7.17
N TYR A 134 6.45 0.25 7.70
CA TYR A 134 6.69 -0.19 9.07
C TYR A 134 8.19 -0.31 9.38
N ALA A 135 8.98 -0.93 8.50
CA ALA A 135 10.42 -1.08 8.69
C ALA A 135 11.14 0.27 8.72
N ARG A 136 10.72 1.23 7.88
CA ARG A 136 11.26 2.60 7.90
C ARG A 136 10.96 3.31 9.23
N GLU A 137 9.72 3.21 9.71
CA GLU A 137 9.28 3.84 10.96
C GLU A 137 9.97 3.23 12.19
N ASN A 138 10.27 1.94 12.16
CA ASN A 138 10.90 1.20 13.25
C ASN A 138 12.41 1.00 13.08
N LYS A 139 13.04 1.68 12.11
CA LYS A 139 14.48 1.59 11.80
C LYS A 139 14.98 0.14 11.62
N LEU A 140 14.16 -0.71 11.02
CA LEU A 140 14.50 -2.12 10.76
C LEU A 140 15.22 -2.26 9.41
N PRO A 141 16.21 -3.15 9.29
CA PRO A 141 16.78 -3.54 8.01
C PRO A 141 15.69 -4.01 7.05
N PHE A 142 15.73 -3.51 5.80
CA PHE A 142 14.76 -3.89 4.76
C PHE A 142 15.48 -4.07 3.42
N ASN A 143 15.73 -5.32 3.04
CA ASN A 143 16.41 -5.70 1.81
C ASN A 143 15.69 -6.87 1.11
N ILE A 144 14.41 -6.67 0.82
CA ILE A 144 13.58 -7.58 0.04
C ILE A 144 12.80 -6.81 -1.03
N SER A 145 12.35 -7.51 -2.06
CA SER A 145 11.49 -6.96 -3.11
C SER A 145 10.11 -7.63 -3.10
N ALA A 146 9.12 -7.01 -3.75
CA ALA A 146 7.82 -7.66 -3.93
C ALA A 146 7.93 -8.95 -4.77
N LYS A 147 8.86 -9.01 -5.72
CA LYS A 147 9.15 -10.22 -6.52
C LYS A 147 9.65 -11.35 -5.63
N TYR A 148 10.62 -11.06 -4.76
CA TYR A 148 11.13 -12.03 -3.79
C TYR A 148 10.00 -12.58 -2.90
N LEU A 149 9.09 -11.74 -2.41
CA LEU A 149 7.96 -12.19 -1.60
C LEU A 149 6.97 -13.08 -2.35
N ILE A 150 6.81 -12.91 -3.66
CA ILE A 150 6.01 -13.81 -4.51
C ILE A 150 6.74 -15.14 -4.67
N GLU A 151 8.06 -15.12 -4.87
CA GLU A 151 8.88 -16.33 -5.06
C GLU A 151 8.91 -17.23 -3.82
N ILE A 152 9.01 -16.64 -2.62
CA ILE A 152 9.06 -17.41 -1.35
C ILE A 152 7.68 -17.78 -0.80
N PHE A 153 6.59 -17.43 -1.46
CA PHE A 153 5.24 -17.80 -1.01
C PHE A 153 5.02 -19.31 -1.22
N PRO A 154 4.51 -20.06 -0.23
CA PRO A 154 4.23 -21.49 -0.37
C PRO A 154 3.27 -21.79 -1.52
N LYS A 155 3.72 -22.58 -2.51
CA LYS A 155 2.96 -22.87 -3.74
C LYS A 155 1.67 -23.67 -3.47
N ASP A 156 1.68 -24.49 -2.42
CA ASP A 156 0.56 -25.29 -1.95
C ASP A 156 -0.39 -24.49 -1.02
N PHE A 157 -0.09 -23.22 -0.78
CA PHE A 157 -0.81 -22.34 0.14
C PHE A 157 -0.84 -22.87 1.58
N LYS A 158 0.02 -23.79 1.99
CA LYS A 158 0.06 -24.30 3.37
C LYS A 158 1.04 -23.49 4.22
N CYS A 159 0.65 -23.27 5.47
CA CYS A 159 1.53 -22.68 6.47
C CYS A 159 2.72 -23.63 6.72
N PRO A 160 3.98 -23.18 6.55
CA PRO A 160 5.14 -24.05 6.77
C PRO A 160 5.30 -24.52 8.22
N VAL A 161 4.69 -23.82 9.18
CA VAL A 161 4.81 -24.12 10.62
C VAL A 161 3.68 -25.03 11.11
N LEU A 162 2.45 -24.77 10.66
CA LEU A 162 1.25 -25.44 11.18
C LEU A 162 0.57 -26.39 10.17
N GLY A 163 1.03 -26.44 8.93
CA GLY A 163 0.42 -27.25 7.86
C GLY A 163 -0.98 -26.79 7.39
N ILE A 164 -1.58 -25.80 8.04
CA ILE A 164 -2.93 -25.32 7.71
C ILE A 164 -2.98 -24.58 6.37
N GLU A 165 -4.08 -24.73 5.65
CA GLU A 165 -4.33 -24.01 4.40
C GLU A 165 -4.52 -22.50 4.65
N MET A 166 -3.69 -21.68 4.02
CA MET A 166 -3.75 -20.23 4.09
C MET A 166 -4.65 -19.65 3.00
N LYS A 167 -5.53 -18.72 3.38
CA LYS A 167 -6.52 -18.10 2.49
C LYS A 167 -6.54 -16.59 2.66
N TRP A 168 -6.69 -15.87 1.55
CA TRP A 168 -6.83 -14.41 1.56
C TRP A 168 -8.23 -14.00 2.00
N THR A 169 -8.46 -13.88 3.31
CA THR A 169 -9.75 -13.41 3.85
C THR A 169 -9.81 -11.89 4.00
N GLN A 170 -10.99 -11.37 4.35
CA GLN A 170 -11.20 -9.97 4.75
C GLN A 170 -11.19 -9.76 6.26
N LEU A 171 -11.13 -10.85 7.04
CA LEU A 171 -11.04 -10.77 8.49
C LEU A 171 -9.68 -10.19 8.86
N ARG A 172 -9.67 -9.10 9.63
CA ARG A 172 -8.44 -8.41 10.06
C ARG A 172 -7.43 -9.38 10.68
N ASN A 173 -7.93 -10.28 11.54
CA ASN A 173 -7.15 -11.29 12.26
C ASN A 173 -7.58 -12.71 11.87
N GLY A 174 -7.94 -12.93 10.59
CA GLY A 174 -8.27 -14.26 10.10
C GLY A 174 -7.11 -15.21 10.31
N GLN A 175 -7.31 -16.27 11.09
CA GLN A 175 -6.24 -17.18 11.56
C GLN A 175 -5.48 -17.85 10.42
N ASN A 176 -6.16 -18.10 9.29
CA ASN A 176 -5.59 -18.68 8.09
C ASN A 176 -5.06 -17.63 7.09
N ASN A 177 -5.08 -16.33 7.42
CA ASN A 177 -4.50 -15.33 6.52
C ASN A 177 -2.99 -15.54 6.39
N PRO A 178 -2.41 -15.43 5.18
CA PRO A 178 -0.96 -15.34 5.05
C PRO A 178 -0.41 -14.10 5.74
N SER A 179 0.60 -14.29 6.58
CA SER A 179 1.34 -13.27 7.32
C SER A 179 2.81 -13.31 6.95
N LEU A 180 3.42 -12.13 6.79
CA LEU A 180 4.86 -12.00 6.56
C LEU A 180 5.57 -11.82 7.91
N ASP A 181 6.26 -12.87 8.35
CA ASP A 181 7.01 -12.94 9.61
C ASP A 181 8.52 -12.69 9.38
N ARG A 182 9.21 -12.37 10.47
CA ARG A 182 10.66 -12.32 10.59
C ARG A 182 11.09 -13.48 11.49
N LYS A 183 11.85 -14.45 10.95
CA LYS A 183 12.38 -15.58 11.75
C LYS A 183 13.11 -15.07 13.00
N LYS A 184 14.00 -14.11 12.80
CA LYS A 184 14.70 -13.34 13.85
C LYS A 184 14.22 -11.88 13.82
N PRO A 185 13.47 -11.39 14.83
CA PRO A 185 12.86 -10.07 14.81
C PRO A 185 13.85 -8.91 14.53
N GLU A 186 15.04 -8.97 15.12
CA GLU A 186 16.11 -7.98 15.06
C GLU A 186 16.74 -7.84 13.67
N LYS A 187 16.72 -8.91 12.85
CA LYS A 187 17.28 -8.89 11.50
C LYS A 187 16.40 -8.19 10.46
N GLY A 188 15.20 -7.75 10.84
CA GLY A 188 14.30 -7.03 9.94
C GLY A 188 13.80 -7.87 8.76
N TYR A 189 13.40 -7.21 7.67
CA TYR A 189 12.89 -7.85 6.46
C TYR A 189 14.00 -7.97 5.41
N VAL A 190 14.86 -8.96 5.58
CA VAL A 190 15.96 -9.28 4.65
C VAL A 190 15.77 -10.68 4.05
N LYS A 191 16.39 -10.94 2.90
CA LYS A 191 16.40 -12.27 2.28
C LYS A 191 16.87 -13.33 3.30
N GLY A 192 16.17 -14.46 3.36
CA GLY A 192 16.44 -15.55 4.30
C GLY A 192 15.81 -15.41 5.68
N ASN A 193 15.51 -14.18 6.13
CA ASN A 193 14.84 -13.91 7.40
C ASN A 193 13.33 -13.71 7.27
N ALA A 194 12.88 -13.11 6.17
CA ALA A 194 11.46 -12.94 5.88
C ALA A 194 10.82 -14.27 5.44
N VAL A 195 9.68 -14.64 6.02
CA VAL A 195 8.98 -15.90 5.73
C VAL A 195 7.46 -15.71 5.74
N TRP A 196 6.75 -16.47 4.91
CA TRP A 196 5.29 -16.55 4.96
C TRP A 196 4.85 -17.66 5.90
N ILE A 197 4.02 -17.31 6.88
CA ILE A 197 3.35 -18.25 7.78
C ILE A 197 1.89 -17.82 7.95
N SER A 198 1.04 -18.66 8.52
CA SER A 198 -0.33 -18.24 8.85
C SER A 198 -0.33 -17.18 9.95
N TYR A 199 -1.36 -16.33 9.96
CA TYR A 199 -1.56 -15.35 11.03
C TYR A 199 -1.58 -16.03 12.40
N ARG A 200 -2.20 -17.21 12.52
CA ARG A 200 -2.19 -18.04 13.74
C ARG A 200 -0.78 -18.36 14.21
N ALA A 201 0.08 -18.89 13.32
CA ALA A 201 1.46 -19.23 13.66
C ALA A 201 2.24 -17.98 14.08
N ASN A 202 2.06 -16.88 13.36
CA ASN A 202 2.71 -15.61 13.66
C ASN A 202 2.25 -15.04 15.01
N GLN A 203 0.98 -15.21 15.36
CA GLN A 203 0.43 -14.74 16.63
C GLN A 203 1.02 -15.54 17.78
N ILE A 204 1.01 -16.88 17.72
CA ILE A 204 1.62 -17.75 18.73
C ILE A 204 3.10 -17.40 18.94
N LYS A 205 3.88 -17.25 17.85
CA LYS A 205 5.29 -16.86 17.92
C LYS A 205 5.52 -15.49 18.57
N ASN A 206 4.58 -14.56 18.42
CA ASN A 206 4.73 -13.19 18.92
C ASN A 206 4.24 -13.04 20.37
N ASP A 207 3.34 -13.90 20.80
CA ASP A 207 2.68 -13.84 22.11
C ASP A 207 3.23 -14.88 23.09
N SER A 208 4.39 -15.48 22.77
CA SER A 208 5.01 -16.49 23.60
C SER A 208 6.53 -16.43 23.49
N THR A 209 7.18 -16.68 24.62
CA THR A 209 8.60 -17.03 24.72
C THR A 209 8.80 -18.51 24.38
N ILE A 210 10.05 -18.90 24.12
CA ILE A 210 10.37 -20.32 23.86
C ILE A 210 10.06 -21.14 25.12
N GLU A 211 10.38 -20.61 26.29
CA GLU A 211 10.14 -21.23 27.59
C GLU A 211 8.65 -21.46 27.85
N GLU A 212 7.78 -20.50 27.49
CA GLU A 212 6.32 -20.67 27.57
C GLU A 212 5.83 -21.77 26.62
N LEU A 213 6.33 -21.79 25.38
CA LEU A 213 5.97 -22.82 24.41
C LEU A 213 6.39 -24.22 24.86
N GLU A 214 7.58 -24.36 25.46
CA GLU A 214 8.07 -25.60 26.02
C GLU A 214 7.24 -26.07 27.22
N LYS A 215 6.86 -25.17 28.13
CA LYS A 215 5.97 -25.48 29.26
C LYS A 215 4.61 -25.96 28.79
N ILE A 216 4.01 -25.28 27.81
CA ILE A 216 2.72 -25.69 27.22
C ILE A 216 2.87 -27.06 26.55
N LEU A 217 3.92 -27.27 25.75
CA LEU A 217 4.18 -28.56 25.10
C LEU A 217 4.33 -29.71 26.11
N ASN A 218 5.11 -29.49 27.17
CA ASN A 218 5.34 -30.48 28.21
C ASN A 218 4.05 -30.81 28.99
N TYR A 219 3.21 -29.81 29.25
CA TYR A 219 1.88 -30.03 29.82
C TYR A 219 0.98 -30.82 28.86
N SER A 220 0.92 -30.43 27.58
CA SER A 220 0.09 -31.11 26.57
C SER A 220 0.50 -32.55 26.26
N LYS A 221 1.76 -32.94 26.49
CA LYS A 221 2.22 -34.33 26.34
C LYS A 221 1.84 -35.25 27.50
N LYS A 222 1.44 -34.69 28.63
CA LYS A 222 1.06 -35.43 29.84
C LYS A 222 -0.44 -35.71 29.94
N ILE A 223 -1.23 -35.12 29.04
CA ILE A 223 -2.66 -35.36 28.87
C ILE A 223 -2.91 -36.19 27.62
#